data_AF-A0A954K4H1-F1
#
_entry.id   AF-A0A954K4H1-F1
#
_cell.length_a   1.000
_cell.length_b   1.000
_cell.length_c   1.000
_cell.angle_alpha   90.00
_cell.angle_beta   90.00
_cell.angle_gamma   90.00
#
_symmetry.space_group_name_H-M   'P 1'
#
loop_
_entity.id
_entity.type
_entity.pdbx_description
1 polymer ?
#
loop_
_entity_poly.entity_id
_entity_poly.type
_entity_poly.pdbx_seq_one_letter_code
_entity_poly.pdbx_strand_id
1 'polypeptide(L)' 'MNQQELDQAVAVATGEDLRAIRQRGFSLADPLEVNFDPEPDNRPPQIVDWEMRELENNVSLFAQQHASVSRES' A
#
# COMPACT_ATOMS: atom_id res chain seq x y z
N MET A 1 24.29 -2.73 10.06
CA MET A 1 23.07 -3.54 10.00
C MET A 1 23.30 -4.68 9.03
N ASN A 2 23.04 -5.91 9.43
CA ASN A 2 23.04 -7.09 8.57
C ASN A 2 21.59 -7.52 8.25
N GLN A 3 21.42 -8.52 7.38
CA GLN A 3 20.09 -8.96 6.94
C GLN A 3 19.21 -9.46 8.10
N GLN A 4 19.78 -10.11 9.11
CA GLN A 4 19.01 -10.59 10.27
C GLN A 4 18.52 -9.43 11.13
N GLU A 5 19.34 -8.41 11.30
CA GLU A 5 18.97 -7.19 12.02
C GLU A 5 17.87 -6.41 11.29
N LEU A 6 17.91 -6.36 9.95
CA LEU A 6 16.84 -5.79 9.13
C LEU A 6 15.53 -6.57 9.30
N ASP A 7 15.56 -7.90 9.10
CA ASP A 7 14.37 -8.76 9.24
C ASP A 7 13.74 -8.59 10.64
N GLN A 8 14.57 -8.52 11.68
CA GLN A 8 14.12 -8.34 13.06
C GLN A 8 13.52 -6.95 13.31
N ALA A 9 14.11 -5.89 12.74
CA ALA A 9 13.58 -4.54 12.84
C ALA A 9 12.22 -4.41 12.15
N VAL A 10 12.06 -5.03 10.97
CA VAL A 10 10.77 -5.08 10.26
C VAL A 10 9.73 -5.82 11.11
N ALA A 11 10.08 -6.98 11.67
CA ALA A 11 9.17 -7.75 12.53
C ALA A 11 8.71 -6.95 13.76
N VAL A 12 9.61 -6.19 14.39
CA VAL A 12 9.26 -5.35 15.55
C VAL A 12 8.34 -4.20 15.14
N ALA A 13 8.57 -3.59 13.98
CA ALA A 13 7.78 -2.45 13.51
C ALA A 13 6.38 -2.85 13.01
N THR A 14 6.24 -4.03 12.38
CA THR A 14 4.98 -4.46 11.76
C THR A 14 4.21 -5.50 12.57
N GLY A 15 4.86 -6.19 13.50
CA GLY A 15 4.28 -7.33 14.22
C GLY A 15 4.15 -8.60 13.36
N GLU A 16 4.71 -8.63 12.16
CA GLU A 16 4.67 -9.78 11.26
C GLU A 16 5.72 -10.85 11.61
N ASP A 17 5.46 -12.09 11.20
CA ASP A 17 6.40 -13.20 11.37
C ASP A 17 7.61 -13.09 10.42
N LEU A 18 8.79 -13.51 10.91
CA LEU A 18 10.05 -13.48 10.16
C LEU A 18 9.97 -14.27 8.84
N ARG A 19 9.19 -15.35 8.76
CA ARG A 19 9.02 -16.10 7.51
C ARG A 19 8.27 -15.29 6.46
N ALA A 20 7.24 -14.54 6.86
CA ALA A 20 6.48 -13.68 5.96
C ALA A 20 7.36 -12.53 5.43
N ILE A 21 8.16 -11.92 6.31
CA ILE A 21 9.11 -10.86 5.95
C ILE A 21 10.15 -11.37 4.95
N ARG A 22 10.72 -12.56 5.18
CA ARG A 22 11.67 -13.19 4.25
C ARG A 22 11.06 -13.54 2.91
N GLN A 23 9.81 -13.99 2.89
CA GLN A 23 9.09 -14.24 1.63
C GLN A 23 8.86 -12.96 0.82
N ARG A 24 8.70 -11.80 1.47
CA ARG A 24 8.56 -10.51 0.77
C ARG A 24 9.87 -10.03 0.15
N GLY A 25 11.02 -10.55 0.59
CA GLY A 25 12.31 -10.30 -0.05
C GLY A 25 12.95 -8.93 0.27
N PHE A 26 12.73 -8.39 1.47
CA PHE A 26 13.47 -7.21 1.92
C PHE A 26 14.97 -7.47 1.89
N SER A 27 15.74 -6.55 1.33
CA SER A 27 17.19 -6.64 1.27
C SER A 27 17.83 -5.32 1.66
N LEU A 28 19.04 -5.40 2.21
CA LEU A 28 19.89 -4.23 2.39
C LEU A 28 20.43 -3.80 1.01
N ALA A 29 20.13 -2.58 0.61
CA ALA A 29 20.75 -1.95 -0.55
C ALA A 29 22.13 -1.37 -0.15
N ASP A 30 23.14 -1.57 -1.00
CA ASP A 30 24.41 -0.86 -0.88
C ASP A 30 24.23 0.58 -1.41
N PRO A 31 24.43 1.63 -0.59
CA PRO A 31 24.30 3.01 -1.04
C PRO A 31 25.29 3.41 -2.16
N LEU A 32 26.39 2.66 -2.32
CA LEU A 32 27.36 2.88 -3.39
C LEU A 32 27.03 2.11 -4.68
N GLU A 33 26.07 1.19 -4.62
CA GLU A 33 25.57 0.46 -5.78
C GLU A 33 24.44 1.25 -6.47
N VAL A 34 24.84 2.12 -7.40
CA VAL A 34 23.93 3.04 -8.12
C VAL A 34 22.86 2.31 -8.94
N ASN A 35 23.15 1.08 -9.39
CA ASN A 35 22.25 0.26 -10.21
C ASN A 35 21.71 -0.96 -9.44
N PHE A 36 21.45 -0.83 -8.13
CA PHE A 36 20.94 -1.91 -7.29
C PHE A 36 19.58 -2.45 -7.78
N ASP A 37 18.74 -1.56 -8.31
CA ASP A 37 17.58 -1.94 -9.10
C ASP A 37 17.93 -1.78 -10.59
N PRO A 38 18.14 -2.89 -11.31
CA PRO A 38 18.50 -2.86 -12.72
C PRO A 38 17.30 -2.57 -13.64
N GLU A 39 16.08 -2.43 -13.12
CA GLU A 39 14.92 -2.12 -13.96
C GLU A 39 14.98 -0.64 -14.42
N PRO A 40 15.22 -0.34 -15.71
CA PRO A 40 14.80 0.96 -16.22
C PRO A 40 13.27 0.99 -16.18
N ASP A 41 12.69 1.88 -15.38
CA ASP A 41 11.26 2.18 -15.47
C ASP A 41 11.00 2.93 -16.79
N ASN A 42 10.94 2.16 -17.88
CA ASN A 42 10.60 2.63 -19.22
C ASN A 42 9.09 2.83 -19.38
N ARG A 43 8.31 2.69 -18.29
CA ARG A 43 6.87 2.94 -18.33
C ARG A 43 6.67 4.44 -18.22
N PRO A 44 5.65 4.99 -18.90
CA PRO A 44 5.22 6.34 -18.60
C PRO A 44 4.80 6.44 -17.12
N PRO A 45 5.01 7.59 -16.45
CA PRO A 45 4.58 7.81 -15.08
C PRO A 45 3.14 7.37 -14.87
N GLN A 46 2.93 6.44 -13.94
CA GLN A 46 1.61 5.92 -13.59
C GLN A 46 0.96 6.86 -12.56
N ILE A 47 0.50 8.02 -13.03
CA ILE A 47 -0.24 8.97 -12.20
C ILE A 47 -1.72 8.57 -12.22
N VAL A 48 -2.26 8.27 -11.04
CA VAL A 48 -3.70 8.03 -10.85
C VAL A 48 -4.33 9.31 -10.35
N ASP A 49 -5.33 9.80 -11.09
CA ASP A 49 -6.26 10.81 -10.59
C ASP A 49 -7.30 10.13 -9.70
N TRP A 50 -7.16 10.29 -8.39
CA TRP A 50 -8.04 9.66 -7.41
C TRP A 50 -9.46 10.20 -7.45
N GLU A 51 -9.64 11.50 -7.75
CA GLU A 51 -10.97 12.12 -7.88
C GLU A 51 -11.72 11.51 -9.07
N MET A 52 -11.04 11.38 -10.21
CA MET A 52 -11.59 10.73 -11.40
C MET A 52 -11.89 9.25 -11.13
N ARG A 53 -11.00 8.54 -10.43
CA ARG A 53 -11.16 7.12 -10.10
C ARG A 53 -12.33 6.87 -9.15
N GLU A 54 -12.56 7.76 -8.19
CA GLU A 54 -13.71 7.70 -7.30
C GLU A 54 -15.01 7.94 -8.07
N LEU A 55 -15.04 8.91 -8.99
CA LEU A 55 -16.20 9.19 -9.84
C LEU A 55 -16.63 7.96 -10.66
N GLU A 56 -15.67 7.18 -11.19
CA GLU A 56 -15.95 5.94 -11.93
C GLU A 56 -16.51 4.81 -11.04
N ASN A 57 -16.10 4.75 -9.76
CA ASN A 57 -16.47 3.65 -8.86
C ASN A 57 -17.59 4.00 -7.88
N ASN A 58 -18.04 5.26 -7.81
CA ASN A 58 -19.04 5.72 -6.85
C ASN A 58 -20.48 5.37 -7.26
N VAL A 59 -20.68 4.11 -7.66
CA VAL A 59 -22.02 3.53 -7.85
C VAL A 59 -22.41 2.85 -6.55
N SER A 60 -23.33 3.46 -5.81
CA SER A 60 -23.90 2.80 -4.62
C SER A 60 -24.64 1.52 -5.03
N LEU A 61 -24.17 0.36 -4.55
CA LEU A 61 -24.85 -0.92 -4.75
C LEU A 61 -26.12 -1.06 -3.89
N PHE A 62 -26.36 -0.11 -2.98
CA PHE A 62 -27.47 -0.16 -2.04
C PHE A 62 -28.28 1.14 -2.08
N ALA A 63 -29.60 1.01 -2.01
CA ALA A 63 -30.49 2.15 -1.86
C ALA A 63 -30.31 2.74 -0.46
N GLN A 64 -29.85 3.99 -0.36
CA GLN A 64 -29.87 4.73 0.89
C GLN A 64 -31.32 5.09 1.21
N GLN A 65 -31.93 4.34 2.13
CA GLN A 65 -33.21 4.70 2.70
C GLN A 65 -33.00 5.91 3.62
N HIS A 66 -33.27 7.11 3.11
CA HIS A 66 -33.47 8.27 3.96
C HIS A 66 -34.72 8.04 4.79
N ALA A 67 -34.55 7.64 6.05
CA ALA A 67 -35.63 7.68 7.02
C ALA A 67 -36.05 9.14 7.20
N SER A 68 -37.20 9.51 6.64
CA SER A 68 -37.92 10.72 7.00
C SER A 68 -38.31 10.59 8.46
N VAL A 69 -37.49 11.17 9.35
CA VAL A 69 -37.87 11.38 10.74
C VAL A 69 -38.99 12.42 10.74
N SER A 70 -40.23 11.93 10.73
CA SER A 70 -41.40 12.71 11.12
C SER A 70 -41.21 13.13 12.57
N ARG A 71 -40.95 14.43 12.79
CA ARG A 71 -41.03 15.03 14.11
C ARG A 71 -42.52 15.28 14.40
N GLU A 72 -43.16 14.39 15.13
CA GLU A 72 -44.49 14.63 15.73
C GLU A 72 -44.32 15.26 17.11
N SER A 73 -44.84 16.49 17.28
CA SER A 73 -45.77 16.95 18.33
C SER A 73 -45.93 18.46 18.24
#